data_AF-A0A3A4PIK7-F1
#
_entry.id   AF-A0A3A4PIK7-F1
#
_cell.length_a   1.000
_cell.length_b   1.000
_cell.length_c   1.000
_cell.angle_alpha   90.00
_cell.angle_beta   90.00
_cell.angle_gamma   90.00
#
_symmetry.space_group_name_H-M   'P 1'
#
loop_
_entity.id
_entity.type
_entity.pdbx_description
1 polymer ?
#
loop_
_entity_poly.entity_id
_entity_poly.type
_entity_poly.pdbx_seq_one_letter_code
_entity_poly.pdbx_strand_id
1 'polypeptide(L)'
;MWRHVKIRTVLIIEFFILMPFALDVRAGGPLFVSNGRAMVWSANDIPVVYQVDQGRLATLSNYQAMSMVVEAFDKWDAVRIAGLSTLRFVREGGYLPADVTGSNYLSVTNNLPDKINPIIFDDDGSVLNLLFGDGAGEHYLGLTRSYTASGNIVKVEIILNGYFFRQNGYNRGDMLTTVIHEVGHLCGLDHTQFSRHLAGNLVKSDDQYLSMLYPHSGDDDEQRKNLAFDDKIALSNLYPTNAHTNRTGSISGVVKRSDRELPGVNVIVRDVQDPVNNVATTVTGTFEEGRGTYEVAGLPPGEYDVMVEAIDREFTGASSVGRYAESVSDRSFRNRVKPEFYNTGDLDEEARSVSSPVTVRSLRTTTGIDLNVDPANLTDDEENVVLLAINSSTIGSAAAGYYSSPFLLFPSGAEGRIDVVIEFNRSATHLVEYKRELANGQFDEDSIRRSQRTETIVLGEGGDMPLEKTRYFFRVANAPNQSELMFTLSTSAGPTYTPTPTSTPTRTYTPTRTLTPTRTFTSTSTPTSTVTPTPTTTATNSPTATNDPQPTPTFAKTPVIVAGDVNGDGRVDFRDVFSFNEDWGIDAILARFQSDFVNDATGQIDMADLLLFIESYLAVRSIEIEPLR
;
A
#
# COMPACT_ATOMS: atom_id res chain seq x y z
N MET A 1 10.89 -17.08 36.78
CA MET A 1 11.98 -16.21 36.28
C MET A 1 11.61 -15.80 34.86
N TRP A 2 10.73 -14.80 34.74
CA TRP A 2 10.21 -14.29 33.47
C TRP A 2 11.09 -13.13 33.03
N ARG A 3 11.75 -13.24 31.87
CA ARG A 3 12.36 -12.10 31.20
C ARG A 3 11.36 -11.59 30.16
N HIS A 4 10.82 -10.41 30.43
CA HIS A 4 10.05 -9.61 29.49
C HIS A 4 10.92 -9.32 28.26
N VAL A 5 10.53 -9.85 27.11
CA VAL A 5 10.96 -9.35 25.80
C VAL A 5 10.01 -8.21 25.46
N LYS A 6 10.49 -6.97 25.60
CA LYS A 6 9.82 -5.79 25.04
C LYS A 6 9.97 -5.87 23.52
N ILE A 7 8.95 -6.35 22.82
CA ILE A 7 8.81 -6.14 21.38
C ILE A 7 8.12 -4.79 21.25
N ARG A 8 8.85 -3.77 20.81
CA ARG A 8 8.28 -2.49 20.42
C ARG A 8 7.70 -2.68 19.02
N THR A 9 6.38 -2.77 18.94
CA THR A 9 5.63 -2.50 17.72
C THR A 9 5.79 -1.01 17.42
N VAL A 10 6.49 -0.67 16.36
CA VAL A 10 6.46 0.67 15.77
C VAL A 10 5.57 0.53 14.55
N LEU A 11 4.29 0.92 14.67
CA LEU A 11 3.54 1.35 13.50
C LEU A 11 4.14 2.72 13.15
N ILE A 12 4.83 2.80 12.01
CA ILE A 12 5.28 4.07 11.45
C ILE A 12 4.05 4.69 10.78
N ILE A 13 3.40 5.63 11.47
CA ILE A 13 2.41 6.52 10.87
C ILE A 13 3.13 7.83 10.64
N GLU A 14 3.52 8.11 9.39
CA GLU A 14 4.05 9.40 8.99
C GLU A 14 2.91 10.42 8.94
N PHE A 15 3.03 11.53 9.67
CA PHE A 15 2.05 12.61 9.63
C PHE A 15 2.69 13.93 9.16
N PHE A 16 1.95 14.56 8.24
CA PHE A 16 2.31 15.67 7.37
C PHE A 16 2.73 16.97 8.06
N ILE A 17 3.78 17.61 7.52
CA ILE A 17 3.97 19.06 7.65
C ILE A 17 3.31 19.74 6.44
N LEU A 18 2.22 20.46 6.70
CA LEU A 18 1.66 21.48 5.81
C LEU A 18 2.58 22.72 5.83
N MET A 19 3.51 22.83 4.87
CA MET A 19 4.11 24.11 4.48
C MET A 19 4.19 24.20 2.95
N PRO A 20 3.94 25.39 2.36
CA PRO A 20 3.80 25.55 0.91
C PRO A 20 5.19 25.70 0.27
N PHE A 21 5.84 24.58 0.00
CA PHE A 21 6.77 24.50 -1.12
C PHE A 21 6.21 23.42 -2.05
N ALA A 22 5.67 23.85 -3.19
CA ALA A 22 5.25 22.97 -4.26
C ALA A 22 6.50 22.23 -4.78
N LEU A 23 6.77 21.08 -4.20
CA LEU A 23 7.55 20.03 -4.85
C LEU A 23 6.51 19.28 -5.68
N ASP A 24 6.45 19.58 -6.97
CA ASP A 24 5.75 18.74 -7.94
C ASP A 24 6.32 17.32 -7.78
N VAL A 25 5.51 16.39 -7.27
CA VAL A 25 5.79 14.94 -7.20
C VAL A 25 4.60 14.22 -7.91
N ARG A 26 4.82 13.10 -8.60
CA ARG A 26 4.35 12.68 -9.96
C ARG A 26 4.57 11.18 -10.37
N ALA A 27 3.70 10.23 -10.08
CA ALA A 27 4.08 8.82 -10.10
C ALA A 27 4.29 8.05 -11.42
N GLY A 28 5.06 6.96 -11.34
CA GLY A 28 5.35 6.02 -12.44
C GLY A 28 6.18 6.63 -13.57
N GLY A 29 6.67 7.85 -13.37
CA GLY A 29 7.00 8.76 -14.45
C GLY A 29 7.95 9.87 -14.01
N PRO A 30 7.99 10.98 -14.77
CA PRO A 30 8.90 12.08 -14.48
C PRO A 30 8.46 12.84 -13.22
N LEU A 31 9.41 13.09 -12.31
CA LEU A 31 9.28 13.94 -11.13
C LEU A 31 8.77 15.34 -11.48
N PHE A 32 9.17 15.88 -12.64
CA PHE A 32 8.67 17.17 -13.13
C PHE A 32 8.27 17.11 -14.60
N VAL A 33 7.19 17.81 -14.95
CA VAL A 33 6.77 18.03 -16.34
C VAL A 33 6.45 19.50 -16.53
N SER A 34 6.97 20.07 -17.61
CA SER A 34 6.64 21.42 -18.03
C SER A 34 6.20 21.40 -19.48
N ASN A 35 5.06 22.03 -19.77
CA ASN A 35 4.47 22.10 -21.11
C ASN A 35 4.33 20.72 -21.78
N GLY A 36 3.88 19.72 -21.02
CA GLY A 36 3.67 18.34 -21.49
C GLY A 36 4.95 17.55 -21.79
N ARG A 37 6.11 17.98 -21.28
CA ARG A 37 7.38 17.28 -21.43
C ARG A 37 8.04 17.06 -20.08
N ALA A 38 8.54 15.85 -19.86
CA ALA A 38 9.37 15.53 -18.70
C ALA A 38 10.57 16.49 -18.64
N MET A 39 10.86 17.02 -17.47
CA MET A 39 12.10 17.73 -17.22
C MET A 39 13.16 16.71 -16.81
N VAL A 40 14.24 16.65 -17.57
CA VAL A 40 15.31 15.66 -17.41
C VAL A 40 16.66 16.36 -17.32
N TRP A 41 17.71 15.63 -16.96
CA TRP A 41 19.08 16.13 -17.18
C TRP A 41 19.33 16.33 -18.67
N SER A 42 19.84 17.50 -19.04
CA SER A 42 20.24 17.78 -20.42
C SER A 42 21.38 16.87 -20.85
N ALA A 43 21.42 16.47 -22.12
CA ALA A 43 22.51 15.68 -22.66
C ALA A 43 23.90 16.32 -22.49
N ASN A 44 23.97 17.66 -22.37
CA ASN A 44 25.19 18.41 -22.11
C ASN A 44 25.65 18.35 -20.65
N ASP A 45 24.72 18.11 -19.72
CA ASP A 45 24.97 18.03 -18.28
C ASP A 45 25.16 16.58 -17.81
N ILE A 46 25.14 15.63 -18.74
CA ILE A 46 25.47 14.24 -18.51
C ILE A 46 26.96 14.04 -18.91
N PRO A 47 27.82 13.39 -18.09
CA PRO A 47 27.49 12.71 -16.85
C PRO A 47 27.14 13.66 -15.71
N VAL A 48 26.13 13.27 -14.93
CA VAL A 48 25.74 13.99 -13.72
C VAL A 48 26.87 13.82 -12.71
N VAL A 49 27.44 14.94 -12.27
CA VAL A 49 28.60 14.95 -11.37
C VAL A 49 28.12 15.12 -9.93
N TYR A 50 28.58 14.25 -9.03
CA TYR A 50 28.25 14.33 -7.61
C TYR A 50 29.50 14.27 -6.72
N GLN A 51 29.39 14.84 -5.52
CA GLN A 51 30.38 14.73 -4.45
C GLN A 51 29.71 14.33 -3.15
N VAL A 52 30.43 13.57 -2.33
CA VAL A 52 29.93 13.06 -1.05
C VAL A 52 30.54 13.84 0.10
N ASP A 53 29.79 13.92 1.19
CA ASP A 53 30.21 14.52 2.45
C ASP A 53 31.51 13.91 3.01
N GLN A 54 32.23 14.69 3.82
CA GLN A 54 33.39 14.26 4.62
C GLN A 54 32.97 13.56 5.93
N GLY A 55 31.74 13.81 6.39
CA GLY A 55 31.18 13.30 7.64
C GLY A 55 30.96 11.79 7.68
N ARG A 56 30.52 11.31 8.84
CA ARG A 56 29.98 9.94 9.00
C ARG A 56 28.48 9.94 8.75
N LEU A 57 27.87 8.77 8.59
CA LEU A 57 26.42 8.64 8.49
C LEU A 57 25.95 7.59 9.51
N ALA A 58 25.30 8.04 10.58
CA ALA A 58 24.85 7.20 11.67
C ALA A 58 25.99 6.37 12.27
N THR A 59 25.91 5.05 12.14
CA THR A 59 26.90 4.06 12.60
C THR A 59 28.00 3.80 11.57
N LEU A 60 27.85 4.29 10.33
CA LEU A 60 28.80 4.09 9.24
C LEU A 60 29.90 5.14 9.31
N SER A 61 31.16 4.70 9.24
CA SER A 61 32.27 5.62 8.94
C SER A 61 32.07 6.28 7.57
N ASN A 62 32.74 7.42 7.34
CA ASN A 62 32.70 8.11 6.06
C ASN A 62 32.98 7.17 4.87
N TYR A 63 34.00 6.31 4.99
CA TYR A 63 34.35 5.35 3.94
C TYR A 63 33.21 4.37 3.63
N GLN A 64 32.54 3.85 4.67
CA GLN A 64 31.41 2.94 4.53
C GLN A 64 30.19 3.64 3.92
N ALA A 65 29.88 4.86 4.35
CA ALA A 65 28.80 5.67 3.82
C ALA A 65 29.05 6.04 2.34
N MET A 66 30.25 6.50 2.00
CA MET A 66 30.65 6.74 0.62
C MET A 66 30.55 5.48 -0.25
N SER A 67 31.02 4.33 0.24
CA SER A 67 30.93 3.08 -0.51
C SER A 67 29.48 2.66 -0.74
N MET A 68 28.57 2.93 0.20
CA MET A 68 27.14 2.70 0.06
C MET A 68 26.51 3.63 -0.98
N VAL A 69 26.89 4.92 -0.99
CA VAL A 69 26.47 5.85 -2.04
C VAL A 69 26.93 5.38 -3.42
N VAL A 70 28.19 4.97 -3.58
CA VAL A 70 28.68 4.42 -4.86
C VAL A 70 27.88 3.19 -5.28
N GLU A 71 27.60 2.27 -4.35
CA GLU A 71 26.77 1.09 -4.62
C GLU A 71 25.36 1.47 -5.10
N ALA A 72 24.74 2.51 -4.52
CA ALA A 72 23.44 3.00 -4.95
C ALA A 72 23.46 3.58 -6.38
N PHE A 73 24.47 4.38 -6.72
CA PHE A 73 24.66 4.88 -8.08
C PHE A 73 24.92 3.75 -9.09
N ASP A 74 25.67 2.70 -8.70
CA ASP A 74 25.91 1.53 -9.54
C ASP A 74 24.62 0.76 -9.87
N LYS A 75 23.62 0.75 -8.97
CA LYS A 75 22.30 0.14 -9.24
C LYS A 75 21.59 0.80 -10.41
N TRP A 76 21.62 2.13 -10.48
CA TRP A 76 21.03 2.89 -11.58
C TRP A 76 21.89 2.86 -12.84
N ASP A 77 23.23 2.89 -12.72
CA ASP A 77 24.14 2.76 -13.86
C ASP A 77 24.04 1.38 -14.53
N ALA A 78 23.61 0.34 -13.81
CA ALA A 78 23.33 -0.98 -14.38
C ALA A 78 22.28 -0.94 -15.50
N VAL A 79 21.32 0.00 -15.48
CA VAL A 79 20.32 0.19 -16.55
C VAL A 79 20.98 0.70 -17.83
N ARG A 80 21.98 1.57 -17.72
CA ARG A 80 22.83 1.99 -18.84
C ARG A 80 23.70 0.85 -19.34
N ILE A 81 24.29 0.06 -18.45
CA ILE A 81 25.12 -1.11 -18.81
C ILE A 81 24.28 -2.15 -19.57
N ALA A 82 23.01 -2.32 -19.21
CA ALA A 82 22.04 -3.13 -19.96
C ALA A 82 21.65 -2.52 -21.34
N GLY A 83 22.13 -1.31 -21.65
CA GLY A 83 21.89 -0.62 -22.91
C GLY A 83 20.52 0.05 -23.01
N LEU A 84 19.81 0.24 -21.89
CA LEU A 84 18.43 0.74 -21.89
C LEU A 84 18.36 2.27 -21.70
N SER A 85 19.26 2.83 -20.89
CA SER A 85 19.33 4.28 -20.59
C SER A 85 20.64 4.93 -21.05
N THR A 86 20.61 6.22 -21.39
CA THR A 86 21.80 7.05 -21.68
C THR A 86 22.34 7.79 -20.45
N LEU A 87 21.61 7.80 -19.34
CA LEU A 87 22.02 8.49 -18.11
C LEU A 87 23.29 7.83 -17.55
N ARG A 88 24.24 8.66 -17.11
CA ARG A 88 25.51 8.23 -16.52
C ARG A 88 25.90 9.20 -15.41
N PHE A 89 26.60 8.68 -14.42
CA PHE A 89 27.02 9.43 -13.24
C PHE A 89 28.54 9.41 -13.12
N VAL A 90 29.10 10.46 -12.53
CA VAL A 90 30.52 10.52 -12.17
C VAL A 90 30.65 11.09 -10.77
N ARG A 91 31.26 10.32 -9.86
CA ARG A 91 31.75 10.85 -8.59
C ARG A 91 32.98 11.71 -8.86
N GLU A 92 32.93 13.00 -8.55
CA GLU A 92 34.15 13.82 -8.60
C GLU A 92 35.11 13.39 -7.48
N GLY A 93 36.42 13.40 -7.75
CA GLY A 93 37.43 13.06 -6.77
C GLY A 93 37.38 13.99 -5.55
N GLY A 94 37.80 13.49 -4.38
CA GLY A 94 37.71 14.24 -3.13
C GLY A 94 36.35 14.14 -2.46
N TYR A 95 36.05 15.07 -1.56
CA TYR A 95 34.82 15.19 -0.80
C TYR A 95 34.26 16.61 -0.96
N LEU A 96 33.04 16.85 -0.48
CA LEU A 96 32.57 18.22 -0.24
C LEU A 96 33.60 19.01 0.59
N PRO A 97 33.64 20.35 0.49
CA PRO A 97 34.68 21.16 1.13
C PRO A 97 34.77 21.06 2.66
N ALA A 98 33.70 20.60 3.32
CA ALA A 98 33.61 20.39 4.76
C ALA A 98 32.59 19.28 5.07
N ASP A 99 32.61 18.79 6.32
CA ASP A 99 31.54 18.00 6.93
C ASP A 99 30.29 18.87 7.07
N VAL A 100 29.19 18.53 6.37
CA VAL A 100 28.02 19.41 6.29
C VAL A 100 27.07 19.15 7.45
N THR A 101 26.77 20.22 8.20
CA THR A 101 25.81 20.24 9.31
C THR A 101 24.89 21.45 9.14
N GLY A 102 23.83 21.56 9.93
CA GLY A 102 22.96 22.73 9.93
C GLY A 102 23.72 24.05 10.17
N SER A 103 24.87 24.03 10.84
CA SER A 103 25.66 25.24 11.11
C SER A 103 26.36 25.82 9.88
N ASN A 104 26.74 25.00 8.89
CA ASN A 104 27.52 25.42 7.73
C ASN A 104 26.82 25.12 6.40
N TYR A 105 25.68 24.44 6.42
CA TYR A 105 24.88 24.02 5.27
C TYR A 105 24.77 25.07 4.18
N LEU A 106 24.23 26.25 4.52
CA LEU A 106 24.04 27.35 3.55
C LEU A 106 25.38 27.89 3.02
N SER A 107 26.41 27.94 3.87
CA SER A 107 27.73 28.41 3.45
C SER A 107 28.40 27.43 2.49
N VAL A 108 28.25 26.12 2.70
CA VAL A 108 28.84 25.11 1.82
C VAL A 108 28.07 25.08 0.50
N THR A 109 26.76 24.84 0.55
CA THR A 109 25.93 24.59 -0.65
C THR A 109 25.84 25.77 -1.61
N ASN A 110 25.84 27.02 -1.10
CA ASN A 110 25.84 28.24 -1.94
C ASN A 110 27.19 28.52 -2.61
N ASN A 111 28.29 27.94 -2.12
CA ASN A 111 29.63 28.14 -2.68
C ASN A 111 30.13 26.92 -3.45
N LEU A 112 29.33 25.86 -3.57
CA LEU A 112 29.65 24.72 -4.43
C LEU A 112 29.60 25.14 -5.90
N PRO A 113 30.53 24.66 -6.75
CA PRO A 113 30.41 24.84 -8.19
C PRO A 113 29.07 24.31 -8.71
N ASP A 114 28.43 25.02 -9.63
CA ASP A 114 27.07 24.70 -10.13
C ASP A 114 26.94 23.26 -10.63
N LYS A 115 28.01 22.71 -11.23
CA LYS A 115 28.04 21.34 -11.75
C LYS A 115 28.01 20.23 -10.66
N ILE A 116 28.18 20.58 -9.39
CA ILE A 116 28.30 19.61 -8.29
C ILE A 116 26.95 19.44 -7.59
N ASN A 117 26.48 18.20 -7.61
CA ASN A 117 25.32 17.73 -6.88
C ASN A 117 25.79 17.12 -5.54
N PRO A 118 25.54 17.78 -4.39
CA PRO A 118 26.03 17.29 -3.11
C PRO A 118 25.20 16.12 -2.59
N ILE A 119 25.89 15.11 -2.04
CA ILE A 119 25.32 14.03 -1.22
C ILE A 119 25.77 14.28 0.22
N ILE A 120 24.86 14.78 1.04
CA ILE A 120 25.09 15.26 2.41
C ILE A 120 24.78 14.13 3.40
N PHE A 121 25.67 13.94 4.37
CA PHE A 121 25.44 13.01 5.48
C PHE A 121 25.04 13.81 6.72
N ASP A 122 23.74 14.06 6.87
CA ASP A 122 23.18 14.79 8.02
C ASP A 122 23.17 13.88 9.26
N ASP A 123 24.36 13.65 9.84
CA ASP A 123 24.55 12.67 10.90
C ASP A 123 23.74 12.95 12.18
N ASP A 124 23.43 14.22 12.44
CA ASP A 124 22.73 14.68 13.63
C ASP A 124 21.32 15.23 13.35
N GLY A 125 20.89 15.24 12.09
CA GLY A 125 19.57 15.74 11.68
C GLY A 125 19.47 17.26 11.64
N SER A 126 20.58 17.98 11.86
CA SER A 126 20.58 19.44 11.96
C SER A 126 20.36 20.14 10.63
N VAL A 127 20.73 19.52 9.50
CA VAL A 127 20.43 20.07 8.17
C VAL A 127 18.92 20.01 7.91
N LEU A 128 18.29 18.88 8.20
CA LEU A 128 16.83 18.74 8.05
C LEU A 128 16.08 19.70 8.99
N ASN A 129 16.51 19.82 10.25
CA ASN A 129 15.92 20.77 11.19
C ASN A 129 16.06 22.23 10.71
N LEU A 130 17.20 22.59 10.11
CA LEU A 130 17.38 23.92 9.51
C LEU A 130 16.41 24.17 8.35
N LEU A 131 16.19 23.16 7.51
CA LEU A 131 15.39 23.30 6.29
C LEU A 131 13.88 23.27 6.54
N PHE A 132 13.43 22.44 7.49
CA PHE A 132 12.01 22.12 7.68
C PHE A 132 11.50 22.42 9.10
N GLY A 133 12.34 22.96 9.97
CA GLY A 133 12.01 23.32 11.34
C GLY A 133 12.43 22.27 12.36
N ASP A 134 12.46 22.68 13.63
CA ASP A 134 12.87 21.83 14.75
C ASP A 134 12.03 20.54 14.81
N GLY A 135 12.71 19.39 14.85
CA GLY A 135 12.08 18.07 14.90
C GLY A 135 11.99 17.36 13.55
N ALA A 136 12.25 18.04 12.42
CA ALA A 136 12.24 17.41 11.11
C ALA A 136 13.18 16.19 11.02
N GLY A 137 14.34 16.21 11.70
CA GLY A 137 15.25 15.07 11.78
C GLY A 137 14.63 13.79 12.38
N GLU A 138 13.45 13.86 13.01
CA GLU A 138 12.71 12.71 13.54
C GLU A 138 11.74 12.06 12.53
N HIS A 139 11.59 12.64 11.32
CA HIS A 139 10.52 12.25 10.39
C HIS A 139 10.97 11.93 8.95
N TYR A 140 12.24 12.16 8.60
CA TYR A 140 12.76 11.86 7.26
C TYR A 140 13.84 10.78 7.32
N LEU A 141 13.76 9.77 6.43
CA LEU A 141 14.83 8.81 6.19
C LEU A 141 15.96 9.44 5.34
N GLY A 142 15.54 10.08 4.26
CA GLY A 142 16.36 10.79 3.29
C GLY A 142 15.51 11.84 2.58
N LEU A 143 16.15 12.69 1.80
CA LEU A 143 15.47 13.66 0.96
C LEU A 143 16.30 14.00 -0.26
N THR A 144 15.65 14.03 -1.42
CA THR A 144 16.21 14.58 -2.66
C THR A 144 15.53 15.89 -3.01
N ARG A 145 16.34 16.94 -3.14
CA ARG A 145 15.89 18.26 -3.56
C ARG A 145 16.39 18.54 -4.97
N SER A 146 15.44 18.63 -5.90
CA SER A 146 15.73 18.85 -7.32
C SER A 146 15.38 20.27 -7.72
N TYR A 147 16.29 20.90 -8.47
CA TYR A 147 16.14 22.26 -8.99
C TYR A 147 16.04 22.20 -10.50
N THR A 148 15.03 22.87 -11.05
CA THR A 148 14.77 22.90 -12.49
C THR A 148 14.91 24.30 -13.05
N ALA A 149 15.40 24.41 -14.28
CA ALA A 149 15.44 25.66 -15.02
C ALA A 149 15.29 25.39 -16.52
N SER A 150 14.56 26.24 -17.22
CA SER A 150 14.36 26.16 -18.68
C SER A 150 13.90 24.77 -19.16
N GLY A 151 13.05 24.09 -18.39
CA GLY A 151 12.53 22.77 -18.77
C GLY A 151 13.44 21.58 -18.47
N ASN A 152 14.57 21.77 -17.76
CA ASN A 152 15.51 20.70 -17.42
C ASN A 152 15.83 20.69 -15.93
N ILE A 153 16.28 19.54 -15.43
CA ILE A 153 16.94 19.44 -14.13
C ILE A 153 18.34 20.04 -14.28
N VAL A 154 18.70 20.95 -13.38
CA VAL A 154 19.98 21.66 -13.41
C VAL A 154 20.85 21.44 -12.17
N LYS A 155 20.23 21.07 -11.04
CA LYS A 155 20.93 20.74 -9.80
C LYS A 155 20.07 19.80 -8.98
N VAL A 156 20.70 18.89 -8.27
CA VAL A 156 20.09 18.02 -7.27
C VAL A 156 20.96 17.98 -6.03
N GLU A 157 20.33 17.84 -4.89
CA GLU A 157 20.93 17.64 -3.58
C GLU A 157 20.28 16.42 -2.94
N ILE A 158 21.08 15.52 -2.37
CA ILE A 158 20.58 14.40 -1.55
C ILE A 158 21.05 14.61 -0.11
N ILE A 159 20.13 14.56 0.84
CA ILE A 159 20.39 14.65 2.28
C ILE A 159 19.99 13.31 2.91
N LEU A 160 20.94 12.65 3.59
CA LEU A 160 20.70 11.36 4.26
C LEU A 160 20.69 11.56 5.78
N ASN A 161 19.63 11.11 6.45
CA ASN A 161 19.41 11.40 7.87
C ASN A 161 20.07 10.37 8.79
N GLY A 162 21.31 10.63 9.19
CA GLY A 162 22.03 9.77 10.12
C GLY A 162 21.47 9.79 11.54
N TYR A 163 20.72 10.83 11.92
CA TYR A 163 20.02 10.85 13.21
C TYR A 163 18.91 9.81 13.23
N PHE A 164 18.00 9.84 12.26
CA PHE A 164 16.87 8.92 12.19
C PHE A 164 17.33 7.46 12.12
N PHE A 165 18.29 7.17 11.23
CA PHE A 165 18.83 5.81 11.10
C PHE A 165 19.43 5.29 12.41
N ARG A 166 20.15 6.14 13.15
CA ARG A 166 20.76 5.75 14.44
C ARG A 166 19.71 5.53 15.52
N GLN A 167 18.69 6.39 15.63
CA GLN A 167 17.65 6.25 16.64
C GLN A 167 16.81 4.99 16.41
N ASN A 168 16.55 4.65 15.15
CA ASN A 168 15.71 3.51 14.78
C ASN A 168 16.49 2.22 14.50
N GLY A 169 17.82 2.23 14.68
CA GLY A 169 18.65 1.02 14.59
C GLY A 169 18.81 0.46 13.18
N TYR A 170 18.71 1.32 12.16
CA TYR A 170 18.86 0.93 10.75
C TYR A 170 20.27 0.38 10.51
N ASN A 171 20.33 -0.71 9.76
CA ASN A 171 21.58 -1.31 9.32
C ASN A 171 22.01 -0.73 7.95
N ARG A 172 23.22 -1.06 7.48
CA ARG A 172 23.72 -0.55 6.18
C ARG A 172 22.82 -0.92 5.01
N GLY A 173 22.20 -2.09 5.03
CA GLY A 173 21.27 -2.57 4.00
C GLY A 173 20.02 -1.70 3.91
N ASP A 174 19.40 -1.38 5.05
CA ASP A 174 18.24 -0.50 5.12
C ASP A 174 18.58 0.90 4.58
N MET A 175 19.70 1.46 5.05
CA MET A 175 20.19 2.76 4.59
C MET A 175 20.47 2.76 3.07
N LEU A 176 21.03 1.66 2.54
CA LEU A 176 21.32 1.54 1.11
C LEU A 176 20.03 1.63 0.28
N THR A 177 18.94 0.99 0.71
CA THR A 177 17.64 1.09 0.02
C THR A 177 17.16 2.54 -0.03
N THR A 178 17.24 3.29 1.08
CA THR A 178 16.96 4.73 1.08
C THR A 178 17.86 5.47 0.08
N VAL A 179 19.17 5.22 0.05
CA VAL A 179 20.06 5.92 -0.90
C VAL A 179 19.72 5.57 -2.35
N ILE A 180 19.36 4.31 -2.66
CA ILE A 180 18.94 3.93 -4.02
C ILE A 180 17.68 4.69 -4.41
N HIS A 181 16.70 4.80 -3.51
CA HIS A 181 15.47 5.58 -3.71
C HIS A 181 15.77 7.06 -4.01
N GLU A 182 16.57 7.72 -3.18
CA GLU A 182 16.95 9.13 -3.39
C GLU A 182 17.69 9.35 -4.71
N VAL A 183 18.55 8.41 -5.13
CA VAL A 183 19.20 8.50 -6.45
C VAL A 183 18.17 8.37 -7.59
N GLY A 184 17.05 7.69 -7.39
CA GLY A 184 15.94 7.66 -8.35
C GLY A 184 15.32 9.04 -8.56
N HIS A 185 15.07 9.80 -7.48
CA HIS A 185 14.65 11.19 -7.58
C HIS A 185 15.71 12.08 -8.25
N LEU A 186 16.99 11.82 -8.01
CA LEU A 186 18.08 12.50 -8.73
C LEU A 186 18.02 12.21 -10.24
N CYS A 187 17.57 11.02 -10.65
CA CYS A 187 17.33 10.70 -12.05
C CYS A 187 16.14 11.48 -12.64
N GLY A 188 15.34 12.16 -11.81
CA GLY A 188 14.09 12.80 -12.22
C GLY A 188 12.91 11.83 -12.23
N LEU A 189 13.01 10.73 -11.49
CA LEU A 189 11.91 9.78 -11.31
C LEU A 189 11.10 10.12 -10.07
N ASP A 190 9.88 9.66 -10.12
CA ASP A 190 8.93 9.87 -9.06
C ASP A 190 8.52 8.57 -8.39
N HIS A 191 7.74 8.69 -7.31
CA HIS A 191 7.14 7.58 -6.66
C HIS A 191 6.27 6.72 -7.56
N THR A 192 5.94 5.53 -7.11
CA THR A 192 5.16 4.56 -7.88
C THR A 192 4.22 3.84 -6.94
N GLN A 193 3.06 3.44 -7.43
CA GLN A 193 2.10 2.68 -6.64
C GLN A 193 1.72 1.40 -7.39
N PHE A 194 2.21 0.27 -6.88
CA PHE A 194 1.68 -1.06 -7.16
C PHE A 194 2.11 -1.99 -6.03
N SER A 195 1.43 -3.13 -5.88
CA SER A 195 1.72 -4.13 -4.84
C SER A 195 1.73 -3.58 -3.40
N ARG A 196 0.98 -2.50 -3.12
CA ARG A 196 0.90 -1.84 -1.80
C ARG A 196 0.49 -2.78 -0.67
N HIS A 197 -0.23 -3.85 -1.00
CA HIS A 197 -0.64 -4.89 -0.05
C HIS A 197 0.52 -5.71 0.52
N LEU A 198 1.74 -5.52 -0.01
CA LEU A 198 2.96 -6.17 0.44
C LEU A 198 3.75 -5.34 1.47
N ALA A 199 3.73 -4.00 1.38
CA ALA A 199 4.68 -3.16 2.11
C ALA A 199 4.54 -3.08 3.64
N GLY A 200 3.40 -3.49 4.20
CA GLY A 200 3.13 -3.33 5.64
C GLY A 200 2.33 -4.50 6.21
N ASN A 201 2.60 -5.71 5.72
CA ASN A 201 1.85 -6.91 6.09
C ASN A 201 2.60 -7.81 7.09
N LEU A 202 3.74 -7.32 7.59
CA LEU A 202 4.66 -7.99 8.51
C LEU A 202 5.38 -9.20 7.89
N VAL A 203 5.53 -9.23 6.55
CA VAL A 203 6.22 -10.28 5.80
C VAL A 203 7.40 -9.70 5.05
N LYS A 204 8.56 -9.74 5.71
CA LYS A 204 9.80 -9.12 5.22
C LYS A 204 10.16 -9.52 3.80
N SER A 205 10.03 -10.81 3.50
CA SER A 205 10.53 -11.39 2.26
C SER A 205 9.78 -10.94 0.98
N ASP A 206 8.64 -10.27 1.08
CA ASP A 206 7.86 -9.85 -0.09
C ASP A 206 8.06 -8.40 -0.52
N ASP A 207 8.76 -7.60 0.29
CA ASP A 207 9.21 -6.24 -0.08
C ASP A 207 10.08 -6.21 -1.34
N GLN A 208 10.67 -7.35 -1.73
CA GLN A 208 11.41 -7.49 -2.99
C GLN A 208 10.55 -7.24 -4.25
N TYR A 209 9.22 -7.31 -4.14
CA TYR A 209 8.28 -7.07 -5.23
C TYR A 209 7.78 -5.63 -5.29
N LEU A 210 8.14 -4.80 -4.31
CA LEU A 210 7.85 -3.37 -4.35
C LEU A 210 8.82 -2.66 -5.28
N SER A 211 8.34 -1.58 -5.87
CA SER A 211 9.20 -0.64 -6.58
C SER A 211 10.25 -0.04 -5.65
N MET A 212 11.43 0.26 -6.20
CA MET A 212 12.41 1.07 -5.46
C MET A 212 11.85 2.45 -5.12
N LEU A 213 10.98 2.97 -5.99
CA LEU A 213 10.29 4.25 -5.81
C LEU A 213 8.91 4.08 -5.14
N TYR A 214 8.67 2.98 -4.41
CA TYR A 214 7.52 2.94 -3.51
C TYR A 214 7.73 3.97 -2.37
N PRO A 215 6.76 4.85 -2.06
CA PRO A 215 6.97 6.03 -1.20
C PRO A 215 7.37 5.74 0.25
N HIS A 216 6.92 4.61 0.80
CA HIS A 216 7.16 4.27 2.20
C HIS A 216 8.23 3.18 2.34
N SER A 217 8.79 3.06 3.54
CA SER A 217 9.54 1.85 3.93
C SER A 217 8.62 0.62 3.92
N GLY A 218 9.19 -0.53 3.56
CA GLY A 218 8.54 -1.82 3.73
C GLY A 218 8.66 -2.37 5.17
N ASP A 219 8.36 -3.66 5.33
CA ASP A 219 8.57 -4.41 6.57
C ASP A 219 10.07 -4.71 6.84
N ASP A 220 10.88 -4.83 5.79
CA ASP A 220 12.32 -5.02 5.77
C ASP A 220 12.91 -4.51 4.43
N ASP A 221 13.24 -3.21 4.40
CA ASP A 221 13.82 -2.55 3.23
C ASP A 221 15.11 -3.21 2.72
N GLU A 222 15.81 -4.04 3.52
CA GLU A 222 16.95 -4.82 3.05
C GLU A 222 16.57 -5.80 1.91
N GLN A 223 15.31 -6.25 1.82
CA GLN A 223 14.85 -7.11 0.73
C GLN A 223 14.66 -6.34 -0.59
N ARG A 224 14.49 -5.02 -0.52
CA ARG A 224 14.19 -4.12 -1.65
C ARG A 224 15.42 -3.40 -2.18
N LYS A 225 16.52 -4.11 -2.46
CA LYS A 225 17.80 -3.53 -2.94
C LYS A 225 18.01 -3.57 -4.45
N ASN A 226 17.00 -3.98 -5.21
CA ASN A 226 17.08 -4.11 -6.66
C ASN A 226 15.99 -3.28 -7.32
N LEU A 227 16.32 -2.67 -8.45
CA LEU A 227 15.35 -1.95 -9.25
C LEU A 227 14.30 -2.92 -9.81
N ALA A 228 13.03 -2.59 -9.60
CA ALA A 228 11.89 -3.27 -10.21
C ALA A 228 11.85 -3.03 -11.72
N PHE A 229 10.90 -3.66 -12.39
CA PHE A 229 10.68 -3.44 -13.82
C PHE A 229 10.25 -1.99 -14.12
N ASP A 230 9.32 -1.46 -13.31
CA ASP A 230 8.84 -0.07 -13.42
C ASP A 230 9.98 0.94 -13.33
N ASP A 231 10.85 0.83 -12.30
CA ASP A 231 12.02 1.70 -12.11
C ASP A 231 12.92 1.77 -13.36
N LYS A 232 13.20 0.60 -13.96
CA LYS A 232 14.07 0.49 -15.14
C LYS A 232 13.43 1.10 -16.37
N ILE A 233 12.14 0.86 -16.58
CA ILE A 233 11.41 1.42 -17.72
C ILE A 233 11.24 2.92 -17.57
N ALA A 234 10.86 3.41 -16.39
CA ALA A 234 10.72 4.83 -16.12
C ALA A 234 12.04 5.57 -16.40
N LEU A 235 13.18 5.06 -15.90
CA LEU A 235 14.50 5.63 -16.22
C LEU A 235 14.79 5.60 -17.73
N SER A 236 14.51 4.47 -18.38
CA SER A 236 14.79 4.29 -19.81
C SER A 236 13.88 5.16 -20.69
N ASN A 237 12.68 5.51 -20.23
CA ASN A 237 11.78 6.41 -20.94
C ASN A 237 12.23 7.88 -20.81
N LEU A 238 12.83 8.28 -19.68
CA LEU A 238 13.39 9.63 -19.52
C LEU A 238 14.69 9.82 -20.30
N TYR A 239 15.52 8.78 -20.38
CA TYR A 239 16.84 8.83 -21.03
C TYR A 239 17.02 7.70 -22.04
N PRO A 240 16.20 7.62 -23.10
CA PRO A 240 16.13 6.45 -23.96
C PRO A 240 17.38 6.27 -24.82
N THR A 241 17.83 5.02 -24.94
CA THR A 241 18.70 4.63 -26.05
C THR A 241 17.88 4.27 -27.30
N ASN A 242 18.54 4.23 -28.45
CA ASN A 242 17.95 3.65 -29.67
C ASN A 242 17.58 2.16 -29.47
N ALA A 243 18.33 1.43 -28.64
CA ALA A 243 18.07 0.02 -28.38
C ALA A 243 16.77 -0.18 -27.58
N HIS A 244 16.55 0.64 -26.54
CA HIS A 244 15.29 0.67 -25.79
C HIS A 244 14.12 1.01 -26.73
N THR A 245 14.21 2.17 -27.39
CA THR A 245 13.14 2.68 -28.28
C THR A 245 12.75 1.66 -29.37
N ASN A 246 13.72 1.00 -30.01
CA ASN A 246 13.43 0.06 -31.10
C ASN A 246 12.87 -1.29 -30.65
N ARG A 247 12.96 -1.61 -29.36
CA ARG A 247 12.54 -2.90 -28.80
C ARG A 247 11.27 -2.81 -27.99
N THR A 248 10.75 -1.63 -27.72
CA THR A 248 9.58 -1.42 -26.86
C THR A 248 8.46 -0.70 -27.59
N GLY A 249 7.25 -0.81 -27.07
CA GLY A 249 6.06 -0.08 -27.50
C GLY A 249 5.40 0.62 -26.31
N SER A 250 4.16 1.07 -26.53
CA SER A 250 3.36 1.70 -25.47
C SER A 250 1.88 1.34 -25.55
N ILE A 251 1.18 1.53 -24.45
CA ILE A 251 -0.29 1.47 -24.34
C ILE A 251 -0.78 2.86 -23.96
N SER A 252 -1.85 3.33 -24.57
CA SER A 252 -2.46 4.63 -24.24
C SER A 252 -3.99 4.60 -24.31
N GLY A 253 -4.60 5.47 -23.54
CA GLY A 253 -6.03 5.67 -23.50
C GLY A 253 -6.44 6.76 -22.52
N VAL A 254 -7.71 6.72 -22.11
CA VAL A 254 -8.31 7.71 -21.22
C VAL A 254 -9.08 7.01 -20.11
N VAL A 255 -8.85 7.43 -18.87
CA VAL A 255 -9.73 7.08 -17.74
C VAL A 255 -10.80 8.15 -17.58
N LYS A 256 -12.06 7.70 -17.57
CA LYS A 256 -13.23 8.56 -17.43
C LYS A 256 -14.27 7.92 -16.53
N ARG A 257 -15.10 8.75 -15.94
CA ARG A 257 -16.35 8.35 -15.28
C ARG A 257 -17.49 9.05 -15.99
N SER A 258 -18.34 8.25 -16.63
CA SER A 258 -19.29 8.75 -17.62
C SER A 258 -18.56 9.66 -18.63
N ASP A 259 -19.04 10.87 -18.90
CA ASP A 259 -18.41 11.78 -19.87
C ASP A 259 -17.22 12.60 -19.32
N ARG A 260 -16.81 12.37 -18.07
CA ARG A 260 -15.77 13.17 -17.40
C ARG A 260 -14.45 12.42 -17.28
N GLU A 261 -13.40 12.96 -17.87
CA GLU A 261 -12.05 12.49 -17.67
C GLU A 261 -11.56 12.67 -16.23
N LEU A 262 -10.79 11.69 -15.75
CA LEU A 262 -10.30 11.63 -14.38
C LEU A 262 -8.76 11.75 -14.33
N PRO A 263 -8.20 12.93 -14.05
CA PRO A 263 -6.79 13.08 -13.69
C PRO A 263 -6.53 12.55 -12.27
N GLY A 264 -5.33 12.02 -12.01
CA GLY A 264 -4.93 11.55 -10.67
C GLY A 264 -5.36 10.12 -10.34
N VAL A 265 -5.67 9.33 -11.36
CA VAL A 265 -5.91 7.88 -11.26
C VAL A 265 -4.63 7.12 -11.60
N ASN A 266 -4.28 6.13 -10.76
CA ASN A 266 -3.17 5.21 -11.02
C ASN A 266 -3.57 4.21 -12.11
N VAL A 267 -2.73 4.05 -13.12
CA VAL A 267 -2.87 3.04 -14.17
C VAL A 267 -1.73 2.05 -14.03
N ILE A 268 -2.06 0.77 -13.94
CA ILE A 268 -1.13 -0.32 -13.76
C ILE A 268 -1.22 -1.24 -14.97
N VAL A 269 -0.08 -1.55 -15.57
CA VAL A 269 0.04 -2.47 -16.71
C VAL A 269 0.91 -3.65 -16.28
N ARG A 270 0.40 -4.87 -16.46
CA ARG A 270 1.07 -6.10 -15.99
C ARG A 270 1.21 -7.07 -17.16
N ASP A 271 2.40 -7.61 -17.34
CA ASP A 271 2.65 -8.67 -18.34
C ASP A 271 1.82 -9.91 -17.99
N VAL A 272 1.03 -10.42 -18.93
CA VAL A 272 0.22 -11.63 -18.69
C VAL A 272 1.08 -12.85 -18.37
N GLN A 273 2.34 -12.89 -18.83
CA GLN A 273 3.26 -13.99 -18.55
C GLN A 273 3.95 -13.88 -17.19
N ASP A 274 4.09 -12.67 -16.66
CA ASP A 274 4.72 -12.39 -15.37
C ASP A 274 4.05 -11.18 -14.68
N PRO A 275 2.80 -11.33 -14.23
CA PRO A 275 1.97 -10.22 -13.76
C PRO A 275 2.42 -9.65 -12.41
N VAL A 276 3.46 -10.24 -11.81
CA VAL A 276 4.01 -9.86 -10.50
C VAL A 276 5.29 -9.07 -10.66
N ASN A 277 6.22 -9.50 -11.53
CA ASN A 277 7.52 -8.86 -11.64
C ASN A 277 7.58 -7.83 -12.79
N ASN A 278 6.81 -8.03 -13.86
CA ASN A 278 6.78 -7.14 -15.01
C ASN A 278 5.56 -6.22 -14.93
N VAL A 279 5.62 -5.30 -13.97
CA VAL A 279 4.58 -4.29 -13.71
C VAL A 279 5.13 -2.91 -14.01
N ALA A 280 4.38 -2.12 -14.78
CA ALA A 280 4.68 -0.72 -15.06
C ALA A 280 3.47 0.17 -14.70
N THR A 281 3.74 1.39 -14.24
CA THR A 281 2.69 2.29 -13.76
C THR A 281 2.76 3.68 -14.40
N THR A 282 1.64 4.39 -14.40
CA THR A 282 1.59 5.83 -14.69
C THR A 282 0.36 6.45 -14.05
N VAL A 283 0.38 7.76 -13.83
CA VAL A 283 -0.80 8.50 -13.37
C VAL A 283 -1.43 9.27 -14.54
N THR A 284 -2.75 9.18 -14.64
CA THR A 284 -3.53 9.95 -15.62
C THR A 284 -3.31 11.46 -15.49
N GLY A 285 -3.17 12.13 -16.63
CA GLY A 285 -2.94 13.57 -16.70
C GLY A 285 -1.52 14.00 -16.34
N THR A 286 -0.55 13.07 -16.38
CA THR A 286 0.88 13.36 -16.16
C THR A 286 1.44 14.34 -17.19
N PHE A 287 1.21 14.07 -18.48
CA PHE A 287 1.68 14.92 -19.59
C PHE A 287 0.63 15.92 -20.08
N GLU A 288 -0.66 15.65 -19.89
CA GLU A 288 -1.73 16.56 -20.25
C GLU A 288 -2.50 17.01 -19.00
N GLU A 289 -2.26 18.27 -18.59
CA GLU A 289 -2.83 18.79 -17.36
C GLU A 289 -4.36 18.78 -17.37
N GLY A 290 -4.94 18.27 -16.28
CA GLY A 290 -6.38 18.20 -16.07
C GLY A 290 -7.12 17.15 -16.91
N ARG A 291 -6.39 16.32 -17.67
CA ARG A 291 -6.94 15.25 -18.50
C ARG A 291 -6.83 13.89 -17.82
N GLY A 292 -7.68 12.96 -18.24
CA GLY A 292 -7.65 11.55 -17.83
C GLY A 292 -6.80 10.68 -18.75
N THR A 293 -6.07 11.31 -19.68
CA THR A 293 -5.20 10.65 -20.64
C THR A 293 -3.99 10.02 -19.95
N TYR A 294 -3.57 8.86 -20.42
CA TYR A 294 -2.37 8.17 -19.95
C TYR A 294 -1.63 7.50 -21.10
N GLU A 295 -0.33 7.31 -20.91
CA GLU A 295 0.51 6.44 -21.75
C GLU A 295 1.51 5.69 -20.87
N VAL A 296 1.52 4.36 -20.96
CA VAL A 296 2.55 3.51 -20.37
C VAL A 296 3.49 3.08 -21.49
N ALA A 297 4.68 3.67 -21.53
CA ALA A 297 5.68 3.45 -22.57
C ALA A 297 6.83 2.54 -22.10
N GLY A 298 7.63 2.06 -23.06
CA GLY A 298 8.81 1.24 -22.77
C GLY A 298 8.49 -0.23 -22.52
N LEU A 299 7.27 -0.67 -22.81
CA LEU A 299 6.82 -2.05 -22.66
C LEU A 299 7.43 -2.94 -23.76
N PRO A 300 8.07 -4.08 -23.43
CA PRO A 300 8.43 -5.10 -24.41
C PRO A 300 7.20 -5.61 -25.20
N PRO A 301 7.39 -6.21 -26.39
CA PRO A 301 6.28 -6.82 -27.12
C PRO A 301 5.71 -8.00 -26.34
N GLY A 302 4.40 -8.03 -26.15
CA GLY A 302 3.72 -9.00 -25.30
C GLY A 302 2.24 -8.70 -25.18
N GLU A 303 1.55 -9.44 -24.33
CA GLU A 303 0.16 -9.20 -23.95
C GLU A 303 0.14 -8.70 -22.51
N TYR A 304 -0.63 -7.65 -22.26
CA TYR A 304 -0.65 -6.98 -20.96
C TYR A 304 -2.07 -6.80 -20.44
N ASP A 305 -2.30 -7.12 -19.17
CA ASP A 305 -3.47 -6.66 -18.43
C ASP A 305 -3.29 -5.18 -18.10
N VAL A 306 -4.36 -4.39 -18.26
CA VAL A 306 -4.39 -2.97 -17.88
C VAL A 306 -5.45 -2.81 -16.79
N MET A 307 -5.11 -2.14 -15.70
CA MET A 307 -6.07 -1.82 -14.64
C MET A 307 -5.87 -0.41 -14.11
N VAL A 308 -6.89 0.08 -13.42
CA VAL A 308 -6.83 1.32 -12.66
C VAL A 308 -7.07 1.05 -11.18
N GLU A 309 -6.54 1.94 -10.35
CA GLU A 309 -6.90 2.04 -8.94
C GLU A 309 -6.78 3.49 -8.46
N ALA A 310 -7.39 3.80 -7.32
CA ALA A 310 -7.19 5.08 -6.67
C ALA A 310 -5.79 5.16 -6.06
N ILE A 311 -5.21 6.36 -6.06
CA ILE A 311 -4.00 6.64 -5.28
C ILE A 311 -4.30 6.41 -3.79
N ASP A 312 -3.34 5.82 -3.09
CA ASP A 312 -3.42 5.59 -1.66
C ASP A 312 -3.45 6.94 -0.93
N ARG A 313 -4.34 7.09 0.05
CA ARG A 313 -4.53 8.36 0.77
C ARG A 313 -3.32 8.74 1.60
N GLU A 314 -2.47 7.78 1.94
CA GLU A 314 -1.24 8.04 2.67
C GLU A 314 -0.14 8.61 1.74
N PHE A 315 -0.27 8.41 0.43
CA PHE A 315 0.69 8.93 -0.55
C PHE A 315 0.38 10.39 -0.90
N THR A 316 0.63 11.28 0.08
CA THR A 316 0.56 12.73 -0.13
C THR A 316 1.85 13.45 0.22
N GLY A 317 1.91 14.76 -0.03
CA GLY A 317 3.08 15.59 0.26
C GLY A 317 4.37 15.06 -0.35
N ALA A 318 5.40 14.90 0.48
CA ALA A 318 6.69 14.33 0.07
C ALA A 318 6.57 12.89 -0.45
N SER A 319 5.59 12.12 0.03
CA SER A 319 5.30 10.74 -0.36
C SER A 319 4.30 10.63 -1.50
N SER A 320 3.98 11.75 -2.17
CA SER A 320 2.89 11.76 -3.14
C SER A 320 3.18 10.92 -4.38
N VAL A 321 2.11 10.38 -4.96
CA VAL A 321 2.13 9.57 -6.17
C VAL A 321 1.28 10.28 -7.20
N GLY A 322 1.93 11.10 -8.03
CA GLY A 322 1.23 11.84 -9.09
C GLY A 322 1.07 13.31 -8.74
N ARG A 323 1.05 14.18 -9.76
CA ARG A 323 0.92 15.64 -9.59
C ARG A 323 -0.39 16.12 -8.96
N TYR A 324 -1.28 15.20 -8.66
CA TYR A 324 -2.61 15.47 -8.14
C TYR A 324 -2.79 14.87 -6.73
N ALA A 325 -1.67 14.62 -6.04
CA ALA A 325 -1.63 13.98 -4.75
C ALA A 325 -0.82 14.76 -3.70
N GLU A 326 -0.51 16.05 -3.87
CA GLU A 326 0.28 16.81 -2.90
C GLU A 326 -0.42 16.98 -1.55
N SER A 327 -1.75 17.14 -1.55
CA SER A 327 -2.57 17.27 -0.34
C SER A 327 -3.72 16.27 -0.34
N VAL A 328 -4.21 15.89 0.85
CA VAL A 328 -5.43 15.07 1.02
C VAL A 328 -6.68 15.66 0.34
N SER A 329 -6.63 16.94 -0.01
CA SER A 329 -7.70 17.62 -0.73
C SER A 329 -7.52 17.57 -2.24
N ASP A 330 -6.48 16.97 -2.81
CA ASP A 330 -6.22 17.04 -4.24
C ASP A 330 -7.07 16.07 -5.06
N ARG A 331 -6.96 16.17 -6.40
CA ARG A 331 -7.86 15.45 -7.32
C ARG A 331 -7.75 13.93 -7.19
N SER A 332 -6.57 13.39 -6.86
CA SER A 332 -6.39 11.95 -6.65
C SER A 332 -7.23 11.39 -5.49
N PHE A 333 -7.60 12.23 -4.51
CA PHE A 333 -8.39 11.83 -3.33
C PHE A 333 -9.85 12.22 -3.40
N ARG A 334 -10.23 12.99 -4.43
CA ARG A 334 -11.63 13.33 -4.72
C ARG A 334 -12.18 12.33 -5.73
N ASN A 335 -13.38 11.83 -5.49
CA ASN A 335 -14.07 10.94 -6.44
C ASN A 335 -13.27 9.67 -6.80
N ARG A 336 -12.62 9.06 -5.80
CA ARG A 336 -11.71 7.92 -5.95
C ARG A 336 -12.34 6.78 -6.75
N VAL A 337 -11.59 6.22 -7.69
CA VAL A 337 -12.05 5.12 -8.53
C VAL A 337 -12.02 3.81 -7.76
N LYS A 338 -13.00 2.95 -8.01
CA LYS A 338 -12.88 1.55 -7.64
C LYS A 338 -11.81 0.89 -8.53
N PRO A 339 -11.04 -0.09 -8.02
CA PRO A 339 -10.10 -0.80 -8.87
C PRO A 339 -10.86 -1.58 -9.94
N GLU A 340 -10.34 -1.60 -11.17
CA GLU A 340 -11.00 -2.19 -12.33
C GLU A 340 -10.00 -2.57 -13.42
N PHE A 341 -10.20 -3.72 -14.08
CA PHE A 341 -9.47 -4.12 -15.26
C PHE A 341 -10.15 -3.62 -16.54
N TYR A 342 -9.33 -3.15 -17.48
CA TYR A 342 -9.77 -2.86 -18.83
C TYR A 342 -10.29 -4.13 -19.52
N ASN A 343 -11.40 -4.00 -20.24
CA ASN A 343 -11.87 -5.02 -21.15
C ASN A 343 -12.46 -4.43 -22.45
N THR A 344 -12.62 -5.23 -23.49
CA THR A 344 -13.10 -4.75 -24.80
C THR A 344 -14.58 -4.34 -24.83
N GLY A 345 -15.34 -4.67 -23.78
CA GLY A 345 -16.73 -4.30 -23.59
C GLY A 345 -16.93 -3.27 -22.49
N ASP A 346 -15.92 -2.41 -22.26
CA ASP A 346 -15.83 -1.49 -21.13
C ASP A 346 -17.01 -0.51 -21.05
N LEU A 347 -17.62 -0.44 -19.85
CA LEU A 347 -18.89 0.23 -19.54
C LEU A 347 -18.87 0.76 -18.10
N ASP A 348 -19.56 1.88 -17.86
CA ASP A 348 -19.70 2.47 -16.51
C ASP A 348 -20.17 1.48 -15.42
N GLU A 349 -20.98 0.45 -15.73
CA GLU A 349 -21.46 -0.54 -14.74
C GLU A 349 -21.20 -1.99 -15.15
N GLU A 350 -19.99 -2.48 -14.88
CA GLU A 350 -19.55 -3.78 -15.34
C GLU A 350 -18.89 -4.66 -14.27
N ALA A 351 -18.35 -5.79 -14.71
CA ALA A 351 -17.58 -6.69 -13.88
C ALA A 351 -16.12 -6.27 -13.87
N ARG A 352 -15.62 -5.88 -12.70
CA ARG A 352 -14.27 -5.29 -12.58
C ARG A 352 -13.14 -6.31 -12.75
N SER A 353 -13.43 -7.61 -12.61
CA SER A 353 -12.43 -8.69 -12.72
C SER A 353 -12.27 -9.27 -14.13
N VAL A 354 -13.09 -8.83 -15.10
CA VAL A 354 -12.93 -9.25 -16.49
C VAL A 354 -11.80 -8.44 -17.12
N SER A 355 -10.80 -9.11 -17.70
CA SER A 355 -9.68 -8.47 -18.39
C SER A 355 -9.67 -8.86 -19.87
N SER A 356 -9.41 -7.88 -20.75
CA SER A 356 -9.02 -8.15 -22.15
C SER A 356 -7.57 -7.71 -22.36
N PRO A 357 -6.61 -8.66 -22.44
CA PRO A 357 -5.21 -8.32 -22.65
C PRO A 357 -4.97 -7.46 -23.89
N VAL A 358 -4.04 -6.52 -23.76
CA VAL A 358 -3.66 -5.58 -24.80
C VAL A 358 -2.33 -6.01 -25.41
N THR A 359 -2.33 -6.24 -26.72
CA THR A 359 -1.11 -6.53 -27.47
C THR A 359 -0.23 -5.29 -27.60
N VAL A 360 1.02 -5.39 -27.17
CA VAL A 360 2.09 -4.41 -27.41
C VAL A 360 3.00 -4.89 -28.52
N ARG A 361 3.36 -3.98 -29.42
CA ARG A 361 4.35 -4.22 -30.49
C ARG A 361 5.44 -3.16 -30.40
N SER A 362 6.66 -3.54 -30.75
CA SER A 362 7.77 -2.58 -30.76
C SER A 362 7.50 -1.42 -31.73
N LEU A 363 7.94 -0.22 -31.35
CA LEU A 363 7.79 1.03 -32.10
C LEU A 363 6.33 1.42 -32.39
N ARG A 364 5.37 0.86 -31.63
CA ARG A 364 3.94 1.14 -31.78
C ARG A 364 3.32 1.48 -30.44
N THR A 365 2.41 2.44 -30.49
CA THR A 365 1.46 2.70 -29.41
C THR A 365 0.16 2.00 -29.74
N THR A 366 -0.31 1.13 -28.86
CA THR A 366 -1.67 0.59 -28.89
C THR A 366 -2.58 1.61 -28.20
N THR A 367 -3.45 2.25 -28.98
CA THR A 367 -4.31 3.36 -28.55
C THR A 367 -5.76 2.93 -28.38
N GLY A 368 -6.56 3.73 -27.68
CA GLY A 368 -8.00 3.48 -27.52
C GLY A 368 -8.31 2.44 -26.44
N ILE A 369 -7.39 2.28 -25.49
CA ILE A 369 -7.58 1.48 -24.28
C ILE A 369 -8.20 2.40 -23.23
N ASP A 370 -9.45 2.78 -23.43
CA ASP A 370 -10.16 3.68 -22.54
C ASP A 370 -10.83 2.87 -21.41
N LEU A 371 -10.85 3.42 -20.19
CA LEU A 371 -11.55 2.84 -19.03
C LEU A 371 -12.68 3.77 -18.57
N ASN A 372 -13.91 3.28 -18.61
CA ASN A 372 -15.13 3.91 -18.09
C ASN A 372 -15.42 3.35 -16.69
N VAL A 373 -14.82 3.97 -15.69
CA VAL A 373 -14.89 3.45 -14.32
C VAL A 373 -16.28 3.61 -13.70
N ASP A 374 -16.57 2.74 -12.74
CA ASP A 374 -17.79 2.73 -11.91
C ASP A 374 -18.25 4.16 -11.52
N PRO A 375 -19.55 4.52 -11.73
CA PRO A 375 -20.09 5.82 -11.36
C PRO A 375 -20.03 6.05 -9.85
N ALA A 376 -20.08 4.99 -9.05
CA ALA A 376 -19.91 5.06 -7.60
C ALA A 376 -18.42 5.18 -7.24
N ASN A 377 -18.17 5.99 -6.22
CA ASN A 377 -16.82 6.11 -5.66
C ASN A 377 -16.39 4.82 -4.96
N LEU A 378 -15.07 4.67 -4.82
CA LEU A 378 -14.45 3.70 -3.94
C LEU A 378 -15.07 3.76 -2.53
N THR A 379 -15.37 2.58 -1.98
CA THR A 379 -15.91 2.39 -0.65
C THR A 379 -14.81 1.96 0.33
N ASP A 380 -15.01 2.23 1.63
CA ASP A 380 -14.00 1.96 2.65
C ASP A 380 -13.61 0.48 2.75
N ASP A 381 -14.55 -0.44 2.49
CA ASP A 381 -14.31 -1.89 2.48
C ASP A 381 -13.49 -2.37 1.26
N GLU A 382 -13.29 -1.50 0.26
CA GLU A 382 -12.44 -1.74 -0.91
C GLU A 382 -11.15 -0.92 -0.89
N GLU A 383 -10.94 -0.07 0.12
CA GLU A 383 -9.78 0.81 0.17
C GLU A 383 -8.45 0.03 0.18
N ASN A 384 -8.43 -1.17 0.76
CA ASN A 384 -7.22 -1.98 0.94
C ASN A 384 -7.29 -3.35 0.24
N VAL A 385 -8.10 -3.47 -0.82
CA VAL A 385 -8.22 -4.72 -1.58
C VAL A 385 -7.21 -4.82 -2.72
N VAL A 386 -6.86 -6.05 -3.05
CA VAL A 386 -6.20 -6.42 -4.31
C VAL A 386 -7.26 -6.98 -5.25
N LEU A 387 -7.57 -6.27 -6.34
CA LEU A 387 -8.50 -6.78 -7.34
C LEU A 387 -7.86 -7.92 -8.15
N LEU A 388 -8.59 -9.02 -8.29
CA LEU A 388 -8.21 -10.18 -9.06
C LEU A 388 -8.74 -10.07 -10.49
N ALA A 389 -7.88 -10.30 -11.48
CA ALA A 389 -8.28 -10.52 -12.87
C ALA A 389 -8.54 -12.02 -13.11
N ILE A 390 -9.61 -12.32 -13.85
CA ILE A 390 -9.94 -13.66 -14.34
C ILE A 390 -8.87 -14.11 -15.33
N ASN A 391 -8.41 -15.37 -15.20
CA ASN A 391 -7.32 -15.96 -16.00
C ASN A 391 -5.95 -15.31 -15.78
N SER A 392 -5.75 -14.70 -14.61
CA SER A 392 -4.50 -14.06 -14.20
C SER A 392 -4.09 -14.55 -12.81
N SER A 393 -2.94 -14.08 -12.34
CA SER A 393 -2.42 -14.37 -10.99
C SER A 393 -1.85 -13.14 -10.32
N THR A 394 -1.75 -13.21 -9.01
CA THR A 394 -1.05 -12.23 -8.17
C THR A 394 -0.40 -12.97 -7.00
N ILE A 395 0.35 -12.24 -6.18
CA ILE A 395 0.92 -12.76 -4.94
C ILE A 395 0.24 -12.16 -3.72
N GLY A 396 0.29 -12.91 -2.63
CA GLY A 396 -0.08 -12.47 -1.31
C GLY A 396 0.81 -13.12 -0.27
N SER A 397 0.69 -12.62 0.94
CA SER A 397 1.39 -13.19 2.07
C SER A 397 0.61 -12.98 3.36
N ALA A 398 0.99 -13.74 4.38
CA ALA A 398 0.45 -13.61 5.72
C ALA A 398 1.54 -13.89 6.76
N ALA A 399 1.77 -12.91 7.62
CA ALA A 399 2.63 -13.06 8.79
C ALA A 399 2.03 -14.04 9.81
N ALA A 400 2.88 -14.58 10.67
CA ALA A 400 2.49 -15.61 11.63
C ALA A 400 1.38 -15.13 12.58
N GLY A 401 0.21 -15.76 12.52
CA GLY A 401 -0.94 -15.38 13.34
C GLY A 401 -1.73 -14.17 12.81
N TYR A 402 -1.39 -13.65 11.63
CA TYR A 402 -2.08 -12.56 10.97
C TYR A 402 -2.77 -13.01 9.69
N TYR A 403 -3.67 -12.16 9.21
CA TYR A 403 -4.32 -12.30 7.92
C TYR A 403 -3.55 -11.53 6.86
N SER A 404 -3.62 -12.03 5.63
CA SER A 404 -3.28 -11.26 4.44
C SER A 404 -4.21 -10.05 4.28
N SER A 405 -3.77 -9.11 3.45
CA SER A 405 -4.64 -8.15 2.79
C SER A 405 -5.79 -8.86 2.06
N PRO A 406 -6.98 -8.26 1.97
CA PRO A 406 -8.11 -8.85 1.27
C PRO A 406 -7.93 -8.82 -0.25
N PHE A 407 -8.34 -9.91 -0.90
CA PHE A 407 -8.43 -10.00 -2.36
C PHE A 407 -9.88 -9.91 -2.78
N LEU A 408 -10.17 -9.13 -3.82
CA LEU A 408 -11.52 -8.93 -4.36
C LEU A 408 -11.61 -9.56 -5.75
N LEU A 409 -12.64 -10.37 -5.96
CA LEU A 409 -13.09 -10.79 -7.29
C LEU A 409 -14.49 -10.22 -7.51
N PHE A 410 -14.70 -9.53 -8.63
CA PHE A 410 -16.00 -9.05 -9.07
C PHE A 410 -16.28 -9.51 -10.51
N PRO A 411 -16.75 -10.76 -10.68
CA PRO A 411 -16.98 -11.37 -11.98
C PRO A 411 -18.30 -10.91 -12.60
N SER A 412 -18.53 -11.27 -13.87
CA SER A 412 -19.78 -10.98 -14.59
C SER A 412 -20.91 -11.94 -14.22
N GLY A 413 -20.59 -13.08 -13.61
CA GLY A 413 -21.53 -14.18 -13.36
C GLY A 413 -21.78 -15.06 -14.58
N ALA A 414 -21.32 -14.65 -15.76
CA ALA A 414 -21.50 -15.38 -17.02
C ALA A 414 -20.35 -16.36 -17.33
N GLU A 415 -19.33 -16.43 -16.48
CA GLU A 415 -18.17 -17.31 -16.67
C GLU A 415 -18.53 -18.80 -16.51
N GLY A 416 -19.69 -19.10 -15.91
CA GLY A 416 -20.16 -20.46 -15.63
C GLY A 416 -19.49 -21.09 -14.41
N ARG A 417 -18.15 -21.03 -14.34
CA ARG A 417 -17.35 -21.47 -13.20
C ARG A 417 -16.05 -20.68 -13.09
N ILE A 418 -15.64 -20.33 -11.88
CA ILE A 418 -14.32 -19.76 -11.60
C ILE A 418 -13.63 -20.61 -10.53
N ASP A 419 -12.43 -21.09 -10.83
CA ASP A 419 -11.55 -21.71 -9.85
C ASP A 419 -10.59 -20.65 -9.31
N VAL A 420 -10.64 -20.41 -8.00
CA VAL A 420 -9.69 -19.58 -7.25
C VAL A 420 -8.70 -20.51 -6.57
N VAL A 421 -7.47 -20.52 -7.07
CA VAL A 421 -6.40 -21.41 -6.61
C VAL A 421 -5.39 -20.61 -5.80
N ILE A 422 -5.10 -21.08 -4.59
CA ILE A 422 -4.09 -20.50 -3.70
C ILE A 422 -2.96 -21.52 -3.58
N GLU A 423 -1.79 -21.20 -4.14
CA GLU A 423 -0.60 -22.03 -4.00
C GLU A 423 0.38 -21.40 -3.00
N PHE A 424 0.58 -22.10 -1.89
CA PHE A 424 1.54 -21.71 -0.87
C PHE A 424 2.98 -22.08 -1.25
N ASN A 425 3.93 -21.24 -0.86
CA ASN A 425 5.36 -21.50 -1.08
C ASN A 425 5.85 -22.79 -0.38
N ARG A 426 5.11 -23.27 0.64
CA ARG A 426 5.32 -24.54 1.34
C ARG A 426 3.98 -25.08 1.86
N SER A 427 3.94 -26.35 2.22
CA SER A 427 2.81 -26.85 3.03
C SER A 427 2.79 -26.16 4.38
N ALA A 428 1.70 -25.46 4.70
CA ALA A 428 1.52 -24.73 5.95
C ALA A 428 0.09 -24.85 6.46
N THR A 429 -0.11 -24.64 7.77
CA THR A 429 -1.44 -24.65 8.36
C THR A 429 -2.02 -23.25 8.22
N HIS A 430 -3.13 -23.15 7.52
CA HIS A 430 -3.71 -21.86 7.18
C HIS A 430 -5.23 -21.92 7.31
N LEU A 431 -5.84 -20.74 7.33
CA LEU A 431 -7.28 -20.52 7.25
C LEU A 431 -7.54 -19.65 6.02
N VAL A 432 -8.29 -20.15 5.06
CA VAL A 432 -8.81 -19.32 3.96
C VAL A 432 -10.23 -18.91 4.31
N GLU A 433 -10.48 -17.63 4.44
CA GLU A 433 -11.83 -17.06 4.56
C GLU A 433 -12.25 -16.53 3.20
N TYR A 434 -13.48 -16.83 2.82
CA TYR A 434 -14.06 -16.31 1.59
C TYR A 434 -15.53 -15.98 1.81
N LYS A 435 -15.95 -14.85 1.24
CA LYS A 435 -17.30 -14.34 1.41
C LYS A 435 -17.83 -13.73 0.13
N ARG A 436 -19.11 -13.92 -0.14
CA ARG A 436 -19.86 -13.37 -1.27
C ARG A 436 -20.86 -12.35 -0.75
N GLU A 437 -20.93 -11.19 -1.38
CA GLU A 437 -21.94 -10.19 -1.06
C GLU A 437 -23.33 -10.59 -1.60
N LEU A 438 -24.33 -10.57 -0.72
CA LEU A 438 -25.75 -10.82 -1.05
C LEU A 438 -26.52 -9.52 -1.31
N ALA A 439 -26.19 -8.50 -0.53
CA ALA A 439 -26.71 -7.13 -0.60
C ALA A 439 -25.68 -6.23 0.09
N ASN A 440 -25.82 -4.91 -0.05
CA ASN A 440 -24.86 -3.95 0.50
C ASN A 440 -24.53 -4.23 1.98
N GLY A 441 -23.29 -4.66 2.23
CA GLY A 441 -22.78 -4.99 3.57
C GLY A 441 -23.29 -6.31 4.18
N GLN A 442 -24.05 -7.12 3.45
CA GLN A 442 -24.53 -8.44 3.87
C GLN A 442 -23.79 -9.54 3.09
N PHE A 443 -23.20 -10.48 3.82
CA PHE A 443 -22.32 -11.49 3.23
C PHE A 443 -22.79 -12.92 3.56
N ASP A 444 -22.60 -13.80 2.59
CA ASP A 444 -22.57 -15.25 2.72
C ASP A 444 -21.10 -15.66 2.83
N GLU A 445 -20.70 -16.31 3.92
CA GLU A 445 -19.30 -16.53 4.26
C GLU A 445 -19.02 -17.98 4.64
N ASP A 446 -17.83 -18.46 4.26
CA ASP A 446 -17.33 -19.78 4.64
C ASP A 446 -15.81 -19.72 4.81
N SER A 447 -15.23 -20.79 5.35
CA SER A 447 -13.79 -20.87 5.58
C SER A 447 -13.25 -22.30 5.50
N ILE A 448 -12.00 -22.42 5.05
CA ILE A 448 -11.29 -23.69 4.95
C ILE A 448 -10.05 -23.62 5.83
N ARG A 449 -9.97 -24.52 6.82
CA ARG A 449 -8.78 -24.67 7.67
C ARG A 449 -8.09 -25.99 7.41
N ARG A 450 -6.91 -25.95 6.78
CA ARG A 450 -6.16 -27.15 6.37
C ARG A 450 -4.66 -26.94 6.50
N SER A 451 -3.91 -28.03 6.33
CA SER A 451 -2.45 -28.01 6.27
C SER A 451 -1.99 -28.68 4.99
N GLN A 452 -1.87 -27.89 3.93
CA GLN A 452 -1.46 -28.35 2.60
C GLN A 452 -0.81 -27.22 1.81
N ARG A 453 -0.30 -27.54 0.62
CA ARG A 453 0.38 -26.59 -0.26
C ARG A 453 -0.57 -25.84 -1.18
N THR A 454 -1.75 -26.39 -1.45
CA THR A 454 -2.68 -25.82 -2.42
C THR A 454 -4.11 -25.89 -1.89
N GLU A 455 -4.84 -24.80 -2.05
CA GLU A 455 -6.30 -24.74 -1.88
C GLU A 455 -6.95 -24.36 -3.20
N THR A 456 -8.19 -24.80 -3.37
CA THR A 456 -9.02 -24.41 -4.52
C THR A 456 -10.42 -24.14 -4.02
N ILE A 457 -10.90 -22.93 -4.28
CA ILE A 457 -12.28 -22.51 -4.04
C ILE A 457 -12.96 -22.44 -5.40
N VAL A 458 -14.08 -23.14 -5.54
CA VAL A 458 -14.83 -23.23 -6.78
C VAL A 458 -16.08 -22.36 -6.68
N LEU A 459 -16.18 -21.34 -7.53
CA LEU A 459 -17.38 -20.54 -7.68
C LEU A 459 -18.19 -21.04 -8.87
N GLY A 460 -19.47 -21.38 -8.67
CA GLY A 460 -20.37 -21.85 -9.72
C GLY A 460 -21.17 -23.09 -9.33
N GLU A 461 -21.81 -23.73 -10.32
CA GLU A 461 -22.68 -24.89 -10.08
C GLU A 461 -21.93 -26.05 -9.42
N GLY A 462 -22.40 -26.49 -8.24
CA GLY A 462 -21.79 -27.58 -7.48
C GLY A 462 -20.44 -27.24 -6.82
N GLY A 463 -20.05 -25.96 -6.81
CA GLY A 463 -18.87 -25.45 -6.11
C GLY A 463 -19.12 -25.10 -4.65
N ASP A 464 -18.14 -24.40 -4.06
CA ASP A 464 -18.17 -23.92 -2.67
C ASP A 464 -19.12 -22.72 -2.50
N MET A 465 -19.24 -21.86 -3.51
CA MET A 465 -20.21 -20.75 -3.55
C MET A 465 -20.84 -20.61 -4.93
N PRO A 466 -22.08 -20.09 -5.03
CA PRO A 466 -22.67 -19.77 -6.32
C PRO A 466 -21.90 -18.63 -7.01
N LEU A 467 -21.87 -18.64 -8.34
CA LEU A 467 -21.26 -17.60 -9.16
C LEU A 467 -22.32 -16.63 -9.69
N GLU A 468 -22.20 -15.36 -9.32
CA GLU A 468 -23.13 -14.27 -9.63
C GLU A 468 -22.33 -12.98 -9.91
N LYS A 469 -22.97 -11.96 -10.52
CA LYS A 469 -22.37 -10.62 -10.67
C LYS A 469 -22.38 -9.88 -9.33
N THR A 470 -21.48 -10.25 -8.43
CA THR A 470 -21.36 -9.69 -7.08
C THR A 470 -19.92 -9.76 -6.56
N ARG A 471 -19.63 -9.09 -5.45
CA ARG A 471 -18.29 -9.04 -4.86
C ARG A 471 -18.00 -10.31 -4.08
N TYR A 472 -16.83 -10.91 -4.33
CA TYR A 472 -16.27 -12.01 -3.56
C TYR A 472 -14.96 -11.55 -2.93
N PHE A 473 -14.82 -11.73 -1.62
CA PHE A 473 -13.61 -11.38 -0.89
C PHE A 473 -12.92 -12.64 -0.40
N PHE A 474 -11.59 -12.67 -0.48
CA PHE A 474 -10.75 -13.76 -0.01
C PHE A 474 -9.68 -13.23 0.93
N ARG A 475 -9.39 -13.97 2.00
CA ARG A 475 -8.28 -13.69 2.91
C ARG A 475 -7.61 -14.98 3.35
N VAL A 476 -6.31 -14.92 3.56
CA VAL A 476 -5.57 -16.05 4.10
C VAL A 476 -4.96 -15.68 5.45
N ALA A 477 -5.29 -16.45 6.48
CA ALA A 477 -4.64 -16.39 7.78
C ALA A 477 -3.58 -17.50 7.91
N ASN A 478 -2.38 -17.11 8.32
CA ASN A 478 -1.29 -18.04 8.64
C ASN A 478 -1.38 -18.45 10.11
N ALA A 479 -1.19 -19.73 10.43
CA ALA A 479 -1.32 -20.18 11.81
C ALA A 479 -0.26 -19.52 12.73
N PRO A 480 -0.60 -19.28 14.02
CA PRO A 480 0.37 -18.79 14.99
C PRO A 480 1.59 -19.71 15.10
N ASN A 481 2.76 -19.12 15.35
CA ASN A 481 4.05 -19.81 15.48
C ASN A 481 4.58 -20.50 14.21
N GLN A 482 4.08 -20.15 13.02
CA GLN A 482 4.71 -20.51 11.76
C GLN A 482 5.65 -19.39 11.28
N SER A 483 6.51 -19.66 10.30
CA SER A 483 7.23 -18.58 9.59
C SER A 483 6.27 -17.84 8.66
N GLU A 484 6.70 -16.70 8.12
CA GLU A 484 6.00 -15.96 7.05
C GLU A 484 5.49 -16.90 5.96
N LEU A 485 4.24 -16.73 5.53
CA LEU A 485 3.62 -17.59 4.52
C LEU A 485 3.36 -16.78 3.26
N MET A 486 4.06 -17.12 2.18
CA MET A 486 3.83 -16.54 0.86
C MET A 486 2.92 -17.45 0.04
N PHE A 487 2.11 -16.86 -0.82
CA PHE A 487 1.29 -17.61 -1.76
C PHE A 487 1.09 -16.86 -3.08
N THR A 488 0.87 -17.63 -4.13
CA THR A 488 0.31 -17.14 -5.39
C THR A 488 -1.19 -17.40 -5.36
N LEU A 489 -1.98 -16.40 -5.73
CA LEU A 489 -3.42 -16.53 -5.92
C LEU A 489 -3.72 -16.36 -7.41
N SER A 490 -4.28 -17.40 -8.02
CA SER A 490 -4.67 -17.39 -9.43
C SER A 490 -6.16 -17.64 -9.58
N THR A 491 -6.74 -17.07 -10.62
CA THR A 491 -8.13 -17.33 -10.96
C THR A 491 -8.22 -17.81 -12.40
N SER A 492 -9.12 -18.74 -12.67
CA SER A 492 -9.34 -19.25 -14.03
C SER A 492 -10.81 -19.54 -14.27
N ALA A 493 -11.30 -19.12 -15.43
CA ALA A 493 -12.65 -19.48 -15.87
C ALA A 493 -12.64 -20.93 -16.40
N GLY A 494 -13.49 -21.77 -15.81
CA GLY A 494 -13.71 -23.14 -16.26
C GLY A 494 -14.63 -23.21 -17.48
N PRO A 495 -14.71 -24.34 -18.19
CA PRO A 495 -15.69 -24.51 -19.25
C PRO A 495 -17.11 -24.39 -18.67
N THR A 496 -17.96 -23.56 -19.29
CA THR A 496 -19.40 -23.57 -19.04
C THR A 496 -19.92 -25.01 -19.20
N TYR A 497 -20.44 -25.60 -18.13
CA TYR A 497 -21.24 -26.82 -18.23
C TYR A 497 -22.45 -26.47 -19.08
N THR A 498 -22.41 -26.81 -20.38
CA THR A 498 -23.63 -26.82 -21.18
C THR A 498 -24.37 -28.07 -20.73
N PRO A 499 -25.52 -27.97 -20.01
CA PRO A 499 -26.27 -29.16 -19.66
C PRO A 499 -26.60 -29.89 -20.97
N THR A 500 -26.10 -31.11 -21.11
CA THR A 500 -26.50 -32.00 -22.21
C THR A 500 -28.02 -32.04 -22.19
N PRO A 501 -28.73 -31.63 -23.27
CA PRO A 501 -30.19 -31.61 -23.26
C PRO A 501 -30.66 -33.00 -22.87
N THR A 502 -31.25 -33.08 -21.67
CA THR A 502 -31.79 -34.34 -21.17
C THR A 502 -32.91 -34.69 -22.13
N SER A 503 -32.77 -35.81 -22.85
CA SER A 503 -33.81 -36.28 -23.74
C SER A 503 -35.10 -36.37 -22.93
N THR A 504 -36.04 -35.47 -23.20
CA THR A 504 -37.34 -35.50 -22.55
C THR A 504 -37.96 -36.83 -22.95
N PRO A 505 -38.24 -37.77 -22.02
CA PRO A 505 -38.87 -39.02 -22.40
C PRO A 505 -40.23 -38.69 -23.00
N THR A 506 -40.40 -39.04 -24.28
CA THR A 506 -41.67 -38.93 -24.98
C THR A 506 -42.73 -39.65 -24.15
N ARG A 507 -43.78 -38.93 -23.72
CA ARG A 507 -44.94 -39.52 -23.04
C ARG A 507 -45.54 -40.61 -23.93
N THR A 508 -45.27 -41.87 -23.61
CA THR A 508 -46.05 -42.99 -24.12
C THR A 508 -47.41 -42.94 -23.44
N TYR A 509 -48.48 -42.81 -24.23
CA TYR A 509 -49.84 -42.84 -23.74
C TYR A 509 -50.12 -44.19 -23.07
N THR A 510 -50.33 -44.18 -21.76
CA THR A 510 -50.82 -45.32 -20.98
C THR A 510 -52.30 -45.54 -21.30
N PRO A 511 -52.73 -46.75 -21.70
CA PRO A 511 -54.15 -47.03 -21.94
C PRO A 511 -54.94 -47.02 -20.62
N THR A 512 -56.16 -46.49 -20.74
CA THR A 512 -57.18 -46.22 -19.74
C THR A 512 -57.48 -47.42 -18.82
N ARG A 513 -57.54 -47.17 -17.50
CA ARG A 513 -57.99 -48.15 -16.49
C ARG A 513 -59.49 -48.43 -16.62
N THR A 514 -59.84 -49.71 -16.71
CA THR A 514 -61.19 -50.24 -16.46
C THR A 514 -61.38 -50.48 -14.95
N LEU A 515 -62.56 -50.12 -14.42
CA LEU A 515 -62.92 -50.21 -13.01
C LEU A 515 -63.51 -51.57 -12.60
N THR A 516 -63.47 -51.81 -11.27
CA THR A 516 -64.34 -52.65 -10.39
C THR A 516 -64.00 -54.15 -10.23
N PRO A 517 -64.36 -54.85 -9.12
CA PRO A 517 -64.83 -54.43 -7.76
C PRO A 517 -64.09 -55.04 -6.54
N THR A 518 -64.25 -54.32 -5.42
CA THR A 518 -64.36 -54.66 -3.98
C THR A 518 -64.19 -56.11 -3.48
N ARG A 519 -63.40 -56.29 -2.40
CA ARG A 519 -63.75 -57.14 -1.22
C ARG A 519 -63.09 -56.64 0.08
N THR A 520 -63.80 -56.90 1.17
CA THR A 520 -63.70 -56.39 2.56
C THR A 520 -63.08 -57.44 3.50
N PHE A 521 -62.46 -56.99 4.62
CA PHE A 521 -62.60 -57.44 6.04
C PHE A 521 -61.30 -57.52 6.89
N THR A 522 -61.27 -56.72 7.99
CA THR A 522 -60.91 -56.96 9.44
C THR A 522 -59.67 -57.81 9.84
N SER A 523 -58.95 -57.68 10.98
CA SER A 523 -59.02 -56.93 12.26
C SER A 523 -57.75 -57.19 13.13
N THR A 524 -57.45 -56.30 14.12
CA THR A 524 -56.74 -56.54 15.43
C THR A 524 -55.22 -56.88 15.43
N SER A 525 -54.36 -56.59 16.43
CA SER A 525 -54.48 -56.15 17.84
C SER A 525 -53.17 -55.50 18.38
N THR A 526 -53.31 -54.66 19.41
CA THR A 526 -52.32 -54.09 20.35
C THR A 526 -51.56 -55.15 21.18
N PRO A 527 -50.41 -54.83 21.83
CA PRO A 527 -50.45 -54.60 23.29
C PRO A 527 -49.48 -53.52 23.84
N THR A 528 -49.73 -53.16 25.09
CA THR A 528 -49.14 -52.09 25.93
C THR A 528 -48.55 -52.69 27.22
N SER A 529 -47.49 -52.11 27.80
CA SER A 529 -47.32 -51.70 29.24
C SER A 529 -45.82 -51.41 29.56
N THR A 530 -45.40 -50.22 30.06
CA THR A 530 -45.31 -49.65 31.45
C THR A 530 -44.30 -50.41 32.35
N VAL A 531 -43.36 -49.85 33.16
CA VAL A 531 -43.44 -48.84 34.25
C VAL A 531 -42.06 -48.22 34.67
N THR A 532 -42.12 -46.95 35.10
CA THR A 532 -41.37 -46.00 36.02
C THR A 532 -40.63 -46.64 37.26
N PRO A 533 -39.80 -45.98 38.13
CA PRO A 533 -39.78 -44.54 38.53
C PRO A 533 -38.47 -43.78 38.93
N THR A 534 -38.68 -42.45 39.06
CA THR A 534 -38.10 -41.26 39.77
C THR A 534 -37.31 -41.53 41.10
N PRO A 535 -36.49 -40.61 41.74
CA PRO A 535 -36.66 -39.15 41.84
C PRO A 535 -35.43 -38.19 41.97
N THR A 536 -35.81 -36.91 42.02
CA THR A 536 -35.19 -35.59 42.24
C THR A 536 -34.30 -35.40 43.49
N THR A 537 -33.33 -34.46 43.48
CA THR A 537 -33.11 -33.40 44.51
C THR A 537 -32.16 -32.27 44.04
N THR A 538 -32.40 -31.07 44.58
CA THR A 538 -31.72 -29.77 44.37
C THR A 538 -30.78 -29.41 45.55
N ALA A 539 -29.96 -28.35 45.36
CA ALA A 539 -29.16 -27.53 46.29
C ALA A 539 -27.67 -27.97 46.46
N THR A 540 -26.64 -27.13 46.65
CA THR A 540 -26.53 -25.85 47.40
C THR A 540 -25.19 -25.14 47.07
N ASN A 541 -25.10 -23.82 47.31
CA ASN A 541 -23.90 -22.96 47.27
C ASN A 541 -22.82 -23.31 48.32
N SER A 542 -21.55 -22.94 48.06
CA SER A 542 -20.49 -22.63 49.06
C SER A 542 -19.22 -22.04 48.37
N PRO A 543 -18.23 -21.44 49.07
CA PRO A 543 -18.15 -20.01 49.37
C PRO A 543 -16.87 -19.30 48.89
N THR A 544 -16.94 -17.97 48.92
CA THR A 544 -15.89 -16.97 48.66
C THR A 544 -14.71 -17.06 49.64
N ALA A 545 -13.48 -16.89 49.15
CA ALA A 545 -12.28 -16.66 49.95
C ALA A 545 -11.82 -15.19 49.86
N THR A 546 -11.47 -14.69 51.04
CA THR A 546 -11.01 -13.37 51.50
C THR A 546 -9.82 -12.76 50.75
N ASN A 547 -9.90 -11.45 50.49
CA ASN A 547 -8.78 -10.57 50.15
C ASN A 547 -8.11 -10.01 51.41
N ASP A 548 -6.78 -9.99 51.40
CA ASP A 548 -5.89 -9.37 52.39
C ASP A 548 -5.53 -7.93 51.93
N PRO A 549 -5.43 -6.90 52.80
CA PRO A 549 -5.12 -5.53 52.37
C PRO A 549 -3.62 -5.27 52.37
N GLN A 550 -3.07 -4.87 51.22
CA GLN A 550 -1.69 -4.38 51.07
C GLN A 550 -1.64 -2.84 51.24
N PRO A 551 -0.60 -2.26 51.87
CA PRO A 551 -0.65 -0.91 52.45
C PRO A 551 -0.57 0.26 51.48
N THR A 552 -1.16 1.37 51.92
CA THR A 552 -1.24 2.70 51.31
C THR A 552 0.13 3.35 51.09
N PRO A 553 0.48 3.78 49.86
CA PRO A 553 1.58 4.71 49.64
C PRO A 553 1.16 6.15 49.91
N THR A 554 2.03 6.85 50.64
CA THR A 554 1.96 8.25 51.05
C THR A 554 1.93 9.20 49.85
N PHE A 555 1.06 10.22 49.89
CA PHE A 555 0.90 11.24 48.85
C PHE A 555 2.23 11.93 48.50
N ALA A 556 2.68 11.74 47.25
CA ALA A 556 3.59 12.66 46.59
C ALA A 556 2.83 13.97 46.25
N LYS A 557 3.56 15.09 46.22
CA LYS A 557 3.08 16.40 45.74
C LYS A 557 2.14 16.22 44.54
N THR A 558 0.94 16.78 44.62
CA THR A 558 -0.01 16.82 43.50
C THR A 558 0.72 17.34 42.26
N PRO A 559 0.83 16.54 41.18
CA PRO A 559 1.28 17.06 39.90
C PRO A 559 0.31 18.16 39.52
N VAL A 560 0.83 19.34 39.19
CA VAL A 560 0.01 20.33 38.50
C VAL A 560 -0.30 19.70 37.14
N ILE A 561 -1.55 19.29 36.92
CA ILE A 561 -2.00 18.89 35.58
C ILE A 561 -1.90 20.15 34.73
N VAL A 562 -0.94 20.18 33.82
CA VAL A 562 -0.83 21.26 32.85
C VAL A 562 -1.92 20.99 31.81
N ALA A 563 -2.88 21.90 31.67
CA ALA A 563 -3.96 21.71 30.70
C ALA A 563 -3.37 21.61 29.28
N GLY A 564 -3.67 20.51 28.57
CA GLY A 564 -3.09 20.18 27.26
C GLY A 564 -1.88 19.23 27.29
N ASP A 565 -1.33 18.91 28.47
CA ASP A 565 -0.27 17.89 28.67
C ASP A 565 -0.94 16.53 28.94
N VAL A 566 -1.39 15.87 27.88
CA VAL A 566 -2.14 14.61 28.01
C VAL A 566 -1.22 13.43 28.30
N ASN A 567 0.06 13.54 27.94
CA ASN A 567 1.05 12.47 28.14
C ASN A 567 1.70 12.51 29.54
N GLY A 568 1.51 13.61 30.28
CA GLY A 568 1.91 13.80 31.67
C GLY A 568 3.41 14.04 31.88
N ASP A 569 4.13 14.50 30.85
CA ASP A 569 5.57 14.74 30.89
C ASP A 569 5.96 16.14 31.40
N GLY A 570 4.96 16.99 31.67
CA GLY A 570 5.11 18.34 32.20
C GLY A 570 5.28 19.42 31.13
N ARG A 571 5.13 19.09 29.84
CA ARG A 571 5.18 20.01 28.70
C ARG A 571 3.90 19.88 27.87
N VAL A 572 3.57 20.95 27.13
CA VAL A 572 2.46 20.95 26.16
C VAL A 572 3.07 21.11 24.78
N ASP A 573 3.34 19.99 24.10
CA ASP A 573 3.98 19.94 22.79
C ASP A 573 3.37 18.88 21.87
N PHE A 574 3.94 18.68 20.67
CA PHE A 574 3.31 17.83 19.66
C PHE A 574 3.10 16.38 20.12
N ARG A 575 3.83 15.94 21.17
CA ARG A 575 3.66 14.62 21.77
C ARG A 575 2.31 14.47 22.46
N ASP A 576 1.74 15.56 22.95
CA ASP A 576 0.38 15.56 23.51
C ASP A 576 -0.67 15.36 22.42
N VAL A 577 -0.42 15.91 21.23
CA VAL A 577 -1.30 15.70 20.06
C VAL A 577 -1.25 14.23 19.62
N PHE A 578 -0.06 13.65 19.61
CA PHE A 578 0.13 12.24 19.30
C PHE A 578 -0.52 11.33 20.36
N SER A 579 -0.32 11.62 21.65
CA SER A 579 -0.95 10.89 22.75
C SER A 579 -2.47 11.00 22.75
N PHE A 580 -3.03 12.15 22.39
CA PHE A 580 -4.47 12.32 22.21
C PHE A 580 -5.00 11.46 21.06
N ASN A 581 -4.29 11.43 19.93
CA ASN A 581 -4.66 10.63 18.77
C ASN A 581 -4.64 9.12 19.03
N GLU A 582 -3.70 8.65 19.86
CA GLU A 582 -3.62 7.23 20.26
C GLU A 582 -4.82 6.75 21.07
N ASP A 583 -5.50 7.64 21.79
CA ASP A 583 -6.71 7.31 22.56
C ASP A 583 -8.01 7.54 21.76
N TRP A 584 -7.94 8.06 20.53
CA TRP A 584 -9.10 8.44 19.72
C TRP A 584 -10.05 7.28 19.46
N GLY A 585 -11.33 7.46 19.80
CA GLY A 585 -12.39 6.47 19.61
C GLY A 585 -12.34 5.28 20.57
N ILE A 586 -11.48 5.33 21.59
CA ILE A 586 -11.40 4.31 22.66
C ILE A 586 -12.19 4.79 23.87
N ASP A 587 -12.75 3.85 24.64
CA ASP A 587 -13.41 4.12 25.92
C ASP A 587 -12.40 4.78 26.89
N ALA A 588 -12.79 5.88 27.52
CA ALA A 588 -11.95 6.68 28.42
C ALA A 588 -11.38 5.86 29.59
N ILE A 589 -12.05 4.77 29.99
CA ILE A 589 -11.56 3.85 31.03
C ILE A 589 -10.36 3.01 30.55
N LEU A 590 -10.23 2.82 29.24
CA LEU A 590 -9.17 2.06 28.59
C LEU A 590 -8.08 2.96 27.96
N ALA A 591 -8.30 4.27 27.94
CA ALA A 591 -7.36 5.26 27.43
C ALA A 591 -6.01 5.19 28.19
N ARG A 592 -4.93 5.37 27.44
CA ARG A 592 -3.55 5.28 27.93
C ARG A 592 -3.04 6.63 28.44
N PHE A 593 -3.60 7.72 27.93
CA PHE A 593 -3.22 9.09 28.25
C PHE A 593 -4.43 9.85 28.83
N GLN A 594 -4.21 11.09 29.27
CA GLN A 594 -5.26 11.93 29.86
C GLN A 594 -6.08 12.64 28.78
N SER A 595 -6.63 11.86 27.85
CA SER A 595 -7.28 12.34 26.63
C SER A 595 -8.79 12.58 26.78
N ASP A 596 -9.38 12.23 27.94
CA ASP A 596 -10.79 12.51 28.30
C ASP A 596 -10.90 13.91 28.91
N PHE A 597 -11.28 14.88 28.10
CA PHE A 597 -11.45 16.29 28.50
C PHE A 597 -12.91 16.60 28.86
N VAL A 598 -13.86 15.83 28.34
CA VAL A 598 -15.29 15.99 28.52
C VAL A 598 -15.87 14.69 29.06
N ASN A 599 -16.10 14.65 30.37
CA ASN A 599 -16.83 13.55 30.98
C ASN A 599 -18.30 13.59 30.57
N ASP A 600 -18.62 12.89 29.48
CA ASP A 600 -19.94 12.80 28.90
C ASP A 600 -20.56 11.40 29.01
N ALA A 601 -21.77 11.24 28.48
CA ALA A 601 -22.52 9.99 28.58
C ALA A 601 -22.03 8.89 27.62
N THR A 602 -21.17 9.23 26.66
CA THR A 602 -20.60 8.27 25.71
C THR A 602 -19.41 7.54 26.32
N GLY A 603 -18.65 8.22 27.18
CA GLY A 603 -17.46 7.68 27.83
C GLY A 603 -16.35 7.32 26.84
N GLN A 604 -16.38 7.84 25.61
CA GLN A 604 -15.36 7.64 24.58
C GLN A 604 -14.58 8.91 24.35
N ILE A 605 -13.31 8.79 23.97
CA ILE A 605 -12.52 9.94 23.51
C ILE A 605 -12.99 10.32 22.11
N ASP A 606 -13.68 11.46 21.99
CA ASP A 606 -14.35 11.86 20.76
C ASP A 606 -14.18 13.34 20.40
N MET A 607 -14.98 13.82 19.44
CA MET A 607 -14.91 15.19 18.93
C MET A 607 -15.09 16.27 20.00
N ALA A 608 -15.84 15.99 21.08
CA ALA A 608 -16.00 16.91 22.19
C ALA A 608 -14.68 17.07 22.96
N ASP A 609 -13.96 15.96 23.18
CA ASP A 609 -12.65 15.95 23.81
C ASP A 609 -11.60 16.65 22.94
N LEU A 610 -11.62 16.40 21.63
CA LEU A 610 -10.67 17.01 20.70
C LEU A 610 -10.81 18.53 20.66
N LEU A 611 -12.03 19.04 20.73
CA LEU A 611 -12.26 20.48 20.74
C LEU A 611 -11.62 21.14 21.97
N LEU A 612 -11.82 20.57 23.16
CA LEU A 612 -11.22 21.08 24.40
C LEU A 612 -9.72 20.85 24.48
N PHE A 613 -9.22 19.73 23.92
CA PHE A 613 -7.80 19.47 23.80
C PHE A 613 -7.13 20.54 22.93
N ILE A 614 -7.68 20.85 21.76
CA ILE A 614 -7.17 21.89 20.86
C ILE A 614 -7.20 23.26 21.54
N GLU A 615 -8.30 23.62 22.22
CA GLU A 615 -8.39 24.89 22.94
C GLU A 615 -7.32 25.00 24.04
N SER A 616 -7.10 23.93 24.81
CA SER A 616 -6.11 23.87 25.88
C SER A 616 -4.67 23.92 25.33
N TYR A 617 -4.41 23.16 24.26
CA TYR A 617 -3.13 23.08 23.57
C TYR A 617 -2.71 24.43 22.97
N LEU A 618 -3.65 25.13 22.33
CA LEU A 618 -3.40 26.44 21.72
C LEU A 618 -3.28 27.55 22.75
N ALA A 619 -4.02 27.49 23.86
CA ALA A 619 -3.97 28.50 24.92
C ALA A 619 -2.56 28.64 25.51
N VAL A 620 -1.85 27.52 25.72
CA VAL A 620 -0.47 27.51 26.23
C VAL A 620 0.51 28.05 25.18
N ARG A 621 0.35 27.69 23.91
CA ARG A 621 1.18 28.20 22.80
C ARG A 621 1.01 29.70 22.54
N SER A 622 -0.18 30.26 22.77
CA SER A 622 -0.43 31.70 22.63
C SER A 622 0.18 32.56 23.74
N ILE A 623 0.63 31.96 24.85
CA ILE A 623 1.37 32.65 25.93
C ILE A 623 2.87 32.74 25.61
N GLU A 624 3.42 31.87 24.75
CA GLU A 624 4.83 31.89 24.34
C GLU A 624 5.14 32.88 23.20
N ILE A 625 4.12 33.43 22.54
CA ILE A 625 4.28 34.45 21.50
C ILE A 625 4.00 35.84 22.09
N GLU A 626 4.85 36.32 23.00
CA GLU A 626 5.02 37.78 23.13
C GLU A 626 5.97 38.27 22.02
N PRO A 627 5.64 39.38 21.33
CA PRO A 627 6.39 39.83 20.17
C PRO A 627 7.76 40.39 20.59
N LEU A 628 8.84 39.74 20.14
CA LEU A 628 10.18 40.32 20.17
C LEU A 628 10.19 41.63 19.36
N ARG A 629 10.49 42.74 20.03
CA ARG A 629 10.89 44.03 19.42
C ARG A 629 12.35 44.01 18.99
#